data_AF-A0A3M2DTN1-F1
#
_entry.id   AF-A0A3M2DTN1-F1
#
_cell.length_a   1.000
_cell.length_b   1.000
_cell.length_c   1.000
_cell.angle_alpha   90.00
_cell.angle_beta   90.00
_cell.angle_gamma   90.00
#
_symmetry.space_group_name_H-M   'P 1'
#
loop_
_entity.id
_entity.type
_entity.pdbx_description
1 polymer ?
#
loop_
_entity_poly.entity_id
_entity_poly.type
_entity_poly.pdbx_seq_one_letter_code
_entity_poly.pdbx_strand_id
1 'polypeptide(L)'
;LAVTGSQCLAACLICPGTVAEGIVTAPDRGPHRMRLEHPMGILEVVVDYRRQGDDFTLISAGLTRTARKIAAGEVFVPRRVWDGSGKAG
;
A
#
# COMPACT_ATOMS: atom_id res chain seq x y z
N LEU A 1 9.14 1.19 -1.44
CA LEU A 1 7.82 1.68 -1.89
C LEU A 1 6.93 1.57 -0.67
N ALA A 2 6.22 2.64 -0.31
CA ALA A 2 5.30 2.59 0.83
C ALA A 2 4.18 1.58 0.57
N VAL A 3 3.69 0.89 1.62
CA VAL A 3 2.68 -0.19 1.49
C VAL A 3 1.44 0.29 0.75
N THR A 4 0.83 1.35 1.24
CA THR A 4 -0.38 1.96 0.67
C THR A 4 -0.16 2.49 -0.74
N GLY A 5 0.99 3.11 -0.99
CA GLY A 5 1.37 3.57 -2.32
C GLY A 5 1.48 2.43 -3.34
N SER A 6 1.91 1.25 -2.90
CA SER A 6 2.01 0.06 -3.75
C SER A 6 0.64 -0.50 -4.13
N GLN A 7 -0.27 -0.55 -3.16
CA GLN A 7 -1.65 -1.00 -3.38
C GLN A 7 -2.40 -0.03 -4.32
N CYS A 8 -2.22 1.28 -4.11
CA CYS A 8 -2.76 2.32 -4.97
C CYS A 8 -2.20 2.20 -6.40
N LEU A 9 -0.88 2.08 -6.55
CA LEU A 9 -0.24 1.93 -7.85
C LEU A 9 -0.74 0.68 -8.59
N ALA A 10 -0.84 -0.46 -7.90
CA ALA A 10 -1.41 -1.68 -8.47
C ALA A 10 -2.85 -1.48 -8.96
N ALA A 11 -3.69 -0.77 -8.20
CA ALA A 11 -5.05 -0.45 -8.60
C ALA A 11 -5.09 0.48 -9.83
N CYS A 12 -4.24 1.52 -9.88
CA CYS A 12 -4.19 2.43 -11.03
C CYS A 12 -3.81 1.69 -12.32
N LEU A 13 -2.84 0.78 -12.26
CA LEU A 13 -2.37 0.02 -13.42
C LEU A 13 -3.45 -0.84 -14.10
N ILE A 14 -4.51 -1.21 -13.37
CA ILE A 14 -5.61 -2.06 -13.87
C ILE A 14 -6.94 -1.31 -14.04
N CYS A 15 -7.05 -0.12 -13.47
CA CYS A 15 -8.23 0.72 -13.54
C CYS A 15 -8.22 1.53 -14.86
N PRO A 16 -9.28 1.45 -15.67
CA PRO A 16 -9.41 2.26 -16.88
C PRO A 16 -9.37 3.77 -16.59
N GLY A 17 -8.87 4.55 -17.54
CA GLY A 17 -8.85 6.01 -17.49
C GLY A 17 -7.81 6.64 -16.55
N THR A 18 -6.99 5.84 -15.87
CA THR A 18 -5.87 6.40 -15.10
C THR A 18 -4.68 6.71 -16.00
N VAL A 19 -3.77 7.57 -15.53
CA VAL A 19 -2.51 7.85 -16.23
C VAL A 19 -1.63 6.60 -16.43
N ALA A 20 -1.92 5.51 -15.70
CA ALA A 20 -1.18 4.26 -15.75
C ALA A 20 -1.83 3.22 -16.68
N GLU A 21 -2.96 3.57 -17.31
CA GLU A 21 -3.66 2.70 -18.25
C GLU A 21 -2.75 2.29 -19.42
N GLY A 22 -2.80 1.01 -19.80
CA GLY A 22 -2.00 0.46 -20.89
C GLY A 22 -0.53 0.18 -20.55
N ILE A 23 -0.05 0.54 -19.35
CA ILE A 23 1.33 0.20 -18.92
C ILE A 23 1.50 -1.30 -18.70
N VAL A 24 0.46 -1.99 -18.22
CA VAL A 24 0.48 -3.44 -18.00
C VAL A 24 -0.65 -4.13 -18.76
N THR A 25 -0.38 -5.36 -19.19
CA THR A 25 -1.43 -6.27 -19.65
C THR A 25 -1.90 -7.09 -18.45
N ALA A 26 -3.13 -6.85 -17.99
CA ALA A 26 -3.76 -7.56 -16.89
C ALA A 26 -5.10 -8.18 -17.33
N PRO A 27 -5.50 -9.33 -16.74
CA PRO A 27 -6.80 -9.93 -17.01
C PRO A 27 -7.96 -9.01 -16.59
N ASP A 28 -9.18 -9.28 -17.04
CA ASP A 28 -10.35 -8.48 -16.66
C ASP A 28 -10.86 -8.75 -15.24
N ARG A 29 -10.29 -9.74 -14.54
CA ARG A 29 -10.67 -10.09 -13.17
C ARG A 29 -9.50 -10.66 -12.39
N GLY A 30 -9.58 -10.47 -11.08
CA GLY A 30 -8.65 -11.06 -10.12
C GLY A 30 -8.99 -12.51 -9.72
N PRO A 31 -8.17 -13.08 -8.80
CA PRO A 31 -6.99 -12.46 -8.22
C PRO A 31 -5.81 -12.39 -9.20
N HIS A 32 -5.15 -11.24 -9.29
CA HIS A 32 -3.96 -11.02 -10.11
C HIS A 32 -2.78 -10.61 -9.22
N ARG A 33 -1.61 -11.22 -9.44
CA ARG A 33 -0.38 -10.87 -8.71
C ARG A 33 0.48 -9.97 -9.57
N MET A 34 0.70 -8.74 -9.09
CA MET A 34 1.52 -7.73 -9.74
C MET A 34 2.88 -7.61 -9.05
N ARG A 35 3.94 -7.50 -9.84
CA ARG A 35 5.31 -7.26 -9.37
C ARG A 35 5.67 -5.81 -9.67
N LEU A 36 5.92 -5.03 -8.62
CA LEU A 36 6.32 -3.64 -8.72
C LEU A 36 7.81 -3.52 -8.44
N GLU A 37 8.56 -3.02 -9.41
CA GLU A 37 9.98 -2.73 -9.24
C GLU A 37 10.18 -1.51 -8.34
N HIS A 38 11.14 -1.61 -7.44
CA HIS A 38 11.54 -0.59 -6.50
C HIS A 38 13.07 -0.56 -6.42
N PRO A 39 13.71 0.58 -6.12
CA PRO A 39 15.17 0.64 -5.95
C PRO A 39 15.78 -0.38 -4.97
N MET A 40 14.96 -0.94 -4.07
CA MET A 40 15.34 -1.95 -3.08
C MET A 40 14.89 -3.37 -3.45
N GLY A 41 14.51 -3.63 -4.71
CA GLY A 41 14.06 -4.94 -5.20
C GLY A 41 12.62 -4.92 -5.71
N ILE A 42 11.88 -6.00 -5.45
CA ILE A 42 10.52 -6.18 -6.00
C ILE A 42 9.53 -6.28 -4.86
N LEU A 43 8.39 -5.61 -5.02
CA LEU A 43 7.24 -5.75 -4.14
C LEU A 43 6.08 -6.40 -4.88
N GLU A 44 5.49 -7.44 -4.29
CA GLU A 44 4.33 -8.10 -4.85
C GLU A 44 3.03 -7.60 -4.20
N VAL A 45 2.07 -7.26 -5.05
CA VAL A 45 0.70 -6.91 -4.64
C VAL A 45 -0.25 -7.89 -5.31
N VAL A 46 -1.13 -8.51 -4.53
CA VAL A 46 -2.24 -9.32 -5.04
C VAL A 46 -3.48 -8.47 -5.02
N VAL A 47 -4.10 -8.29 -6.18
CA VAL A 47 -5.32 -7.50 -6.35
C VAL A 47 -6.46 -8.40 -6.79
N ASP A 48 -7.60 -8.30 -6.10
CA ASP A 48 -8.86 -8.87 -6.53
C ASP A 48 -9.77 -7.76 -7.01
N TYR A 49 -10.33 -7.92 -8.21
CA TYR A 49 -11.09 -6.89 -8.91
C TYR A 49 -11.96 -7.50 -10.01
N ARG A 50 -12.88 -6.69 -10.51
CA ARG A 50 -13.67 -6.95 -11.72
C ARG A 50 -13.61 -5.73 -12.63
N ARG A 51 -13.40 -5.99 -13.92
CA ARG A 51 -13.42 -5.00 -15.00
C ARG A 51 -14.38 -5.47 -16.08
N GLN A 52 -15.28 -4.61 -16.52
CA GLN A 52 -16.22 -4.87 -17.61
C GLN A 52 -16.43 -3.59 -18.42
N GLY A 53 -15.68 -3.42 -19.51
CA GLY A 53 -15.62 -2.12 -20.19
C GLY A 53 -15.04 -1.06 -19.26
N ASP A 54 -15.77 0.04 -19.09
CA ASP A 54 -15.39 1.15 -18.20
C ASP A 54 -15.75 0.90 -16.73
N ASP A 55 -16.58 -0.12 -16.44
CA ASP A 55 -16.93 -0.46 -15.07
C ASP A 55 -15.76 -1.17 -14.38
N PHE A 56 -15.29 -0.59 -13.27
CA PHE A 56 -14.20 -1.13 -12.46
C PHE A 56 -14.60 -1.20 -11.00
N THR A 57 -14.39 -2.37 -10.38
CA THR A 57 -14.56 -2.58 -8.94
C THR A 57 -13.33 -3.25 -8.37
N LEU A 58 -12.63 -2.54 -7.47
CA LEU A 58 -11.54 -3.10 -6.66
C LEU A 58 -12.13 -3.76 -5.40
N ILE A 59 -11.94 -5.06 -5.25
CA ILE A 59 -12.46 -5.85 -4.12
C ILE A 59 -11.44 -5.90 -3.00
N SER A 60 -10.17 -6.18 -3.33
CA SER A 60 -9.09 -6.18 -2.35
C SER A 60 -7.73 -5.91 -2.99
N ALA A 61 -6.81 -5.37 -2.20
CA ALA A 61 -5.39 -5.24 -2.56
C ALA A 61 -4.55 -5.63 -1.34
N GLY A 62 -3.84 -6.74 -1.43
CA GLY A 62 -3.09 -7.33 -0.33
C GLY A 62 -1.63 -7.54 -0.68
N LEU A 63 -0.79 -7.66 0.36
CA LEU A 63 0.62 -7.97 0.21
C LEU A 63 1.13 -8.69 1.47
N THR A 64 2.17 -9.51 1.28
CA THR A 64 2.83 -10.21 2.38
C THR A 64 3.84 -9.28 3.05
N ARG A 65 3.73 -9.12 4.37
CA ARG A 65 4.71 -8.39 5.19
C ARG A 65 5.18 -9.26 6.34
N THR A 66 6.32 -8.89 6.91
CA THR A 66 6.88 -9.51 8.12
C THR A 66 6.78 -8.54 9.28
N ALA A 67 6.67 -9.07 10.49
CA ALA A 67 6.73 -8.29 11.73
C ALA A 67 7.56 -9.06 12.76
N ARG A 68 8.31 -8.35 13.59
CA ARG A 68 9.10 -8.90 14.69
C ARG A 68 8.96 -8.01 15.92
N LYS A 69 8.66 -8.60 17.08
CA LYS A 69 8.66 -7.88 18.35
C LYS A 69 10.08 -7.44 18.69
N ILE A 70 10.29 -6.13 18.86
CA ILE A 70 11.61 -5.56 19.18
C ILE A 70 11.78 -5.31 20.69
N ALA A 71 10.75 -4.75 21.34
CA ALA A 71 10.77 -4.46 22.77
C ALA A 71 9.38 -4.63 23.39
N ALA A 72 9.35 -4.89 24.70
CA ALA A 72 8.16 -4.76 25.53
C ALA A 72 8.59 -4.30 26.93
N GLY A 73 7.81 -3.40 27.50
CA GLY A 73 8.10 -2.74 28.77
C GLY A 73 7.25 -1.48 28.91
N GLU A 74 7.65 -0.60 29.83
CA GLU A 74 6.96 0.66 30.11
C GLU A 74 7.72 1.84 29.49
N VAL A 75 6.99 2.78 28.88
CA VAL A 75 7.56 4.03 28.35
C VAL A 75 7.36 5.12 29.39
N PHE A 76 8.45 5.66 29.94
CA PHE A 76 8.41 6.77 30.88
C PHE A 76 8.55 8.11 30.15
N VAL A 77 7.56 8.99 30.31
CA VAL A 77 7.52 10.30 29.67
C VAL A 77 7.57 11.40 30.74
N PRO A 78 8.48 12.41 30.65
CA PRO A 78 8.51 13.51 31.61
C PRO A 78 7.20 14.29 31.65
N ARG A 79 6.67 14.52 32.86
CA ARG A 79 5.40 15.24 33.09
C ARG A 79 5.34 16.61 32.41
N ARG A 80 6.48 17.31 32.33
CA ARG A 80 6.60 18.64 31.69
C ARG A 80 6.27 18.67 30.19
N VAL A 81 6.26 17.54 29.48
CA VAL A 81 5.90 17.54 28.05
C VAL A 81 4.37 17.58 27.88
N TRP A 82 3.62 17.19 28.92
CA TRP A 82 2.16 17.07 28.89
C TRP A 82 1.46 18.33 29.42
N ASP A 83 2.21 19.31 29.95
CA ASP A 83 1.67 20.57 30.47
C ASP A 83 1.31 21.60 29.39
N GLY A 84 1.48 21.25 28.10
CA GLY A 84 1.14 22.10 26.97
C GLY A 84 1.98 23.37 26.84
N SER A 85 3.02 23.54 27.67
CA SER A 85 3.82 24.76 27.75
C SER A 85 5.19 24.66 27.06
N GLY A 86 5.58 23.47 26.60
CA GLY A 86 6.90 23.22 26.02
C GLY A 86 6.98 23.49 24.52
N LYS A 87 7.52 24.65 24.11
CA LYS A 87 8.28 24.73 22.86
C LYS A 87 9.54 23.87 23.04
N ALA A 88 9.75 22.92 22.15
CA ALA A 88 10.99 22.14 22.09
C ALA A 88 12.13 23.07 21.64
N GLY A 89 13.07 23.35 22.55
CA GLY A 89 14.39 23.88 22.22
C GLY A 89 15.37 22.75 21.93
#